data_AF-A0A7C5AIJ1-F1
#
_entry.id   AF-A0A7C5AIJ1-F1
#
_cell.length_a   1.000
_cell.length_b   1.000
_cell.length_c   1.000
_cell.angle_alpha   90.00
_cell.angle_beta   90.00
_cell.angle_gamma   90.00
#
_symmetry.space_group_name_H-M   'P 1'
#
loop_
_entity.id
_entity.type
_entity.pdbx_description
1 polymer ?
#
loop_
_entity_poly.entity_id
_entity_poly.type
_entity_poly.pdbx_seq_one_letter_code
_entity_poly.pdbx_strand_id
1 'polypeptide(L)'
;MKAWHYMAEKARALGIEIGAWFAPHFSPRARIFQEHPEWRMIDVNTMPSGGGYGWHTIISADWNTEIFDWVLADIKRWKEEGGLDYLFTDSFANLGLLQQNYARMMRTSWRRLAQLYGEFSKMGIKALTFEGISPFGASRFGIADLRGDLLGPAAGIVGQNDLGWWVDDFDMAYGLCLGAAFRKRPEAEIRSLCFRAAAARGYLMMDSLCGHLYDLPEWARELNIIYEKALPHMVQRTLLPDRSGICWRGDGASVIWALRATDVEVDDGAQVLELGAEDDTAIEPSASGKCSLQAGRVYMIRHPGV
;
A
#
# COMPACT_ATOMS: atom_id res chain seq x y z
N MET A 1 15.89 10.95 -29.19
CA MET A 1 16.06 9.72 -29.99
C MET A 1 17.50 9.25 -30.14
N LYS A 2 18.49 10.05 -30.59
CA LYS A 2 19.89 9.55 -30.75
C LYS A 2 20.48 8.83 -29.52
N ALA A 3 20.32 9.40 -28.31
CA ALA A 3 20.78 8.77 -27.08
C ALA A 3 20.04 7.45 -26.76
N TRP A 4 18.75 7.39 -27.05
CA TRP A 4 17.93 6.18 -26.90
C TRP A 4 18.42 5.06 -27.81
N HIS A 5 18.68 5.36 -29.10
CA HIS A 5 19.21 4.36 -30.04
C HIS A 5 20.59 3.85 -29.61
N TYR A 6 21.47 4.75 -29.20
CA TYR A 6 22.79 4.38 -28.71
C TYR A 6 22.68 3.44 -27.50
N MET A 7 21.83 3.77 -26.52
CA MET A 7 21.58 2.91 -25.36
C MET A 7 21.00 1.55 -25.80
N ALA A 8 20.06 1.56 -26.73
CA ALA A 8 19.41 0.36 -27.24
C ALA A 8 20.33 -0.60 -27.99
N GLU A 9 21.22 -0.05 -28.81
CA GLU A 9 22.25 -0.83 -29.50
C GLU A 9 23.21 -1.47 -28.49
N LYS A 10 23.64 -0.71 -27.46
CA LYS A 10 24.53 -1.24 -26.41
C LYS A 10 23.86 -2.31 -25.56
N ALA A 11 22.60 -2.11 -25.15
CA ALA A 11 21.84 -3.09 -24.39
C ALA A 11 21.66 -4.38 -25.19
N ARG A 12 21.25 -4.29 -26.46
CA ARG A 12 21.11 -5.45 -27.35
C ARG A 12 22.42 -6.20 -27.56
N ALA A 13 23.54 -5.50 -27.75
CA ALA A 13 24.86 -6.12 -27.87
C ALA A 13 25.29 -6.91 -26.62
N LEU A 14 24.69 -6.61 -25.46
CA LEU A 14 24.92 -7.28 -24.18
C LEU A 14 23.82 -8.28 -23.82
N GLY A 15 22.79 -8.45 -24.66
CA GLY A 15 21.63 -9.30 -24.34
C GLY A 15 20.74 -8.74 -23.21
N ILE A 16 20.77 -7.43 -22.97
CA ILE A 16 20.00 -6.76 -21.92
C ILE A 16 18.71 -6.19 -22.52
N GLU A 17 17.58 -6.49 -21.88
CA GLU A 17 16.27 -5.89 -22.18
C GLU A 17 16.14 -4.50 -21.55
N ILE A 18 15.39 -3.62 -22.21
CA ILE A 18 15.29 -2.21 -21.79
C ILE A 18 13.93 -1.93 -21.16
N GLY A 19 13.98 -1.40 -19.95
CA GLY A 19 12.83 -0.91 -19.21
C GLY A 19 12.73 0.61 -19.18
N ALA A 20 11.52 1.13 -19.10
CA ALA A 20 11.29 2.52 -18.72
C ALA A 20 10.28 2.65 -17.58
N TRP A 21 10.45 3.70 -16.78
CA TRP A 21 9.45 4.14 -15.82
C TRP A 21 8.38 4.94 -16.57
N PHE A 22 7.11 4.64 -16.31
CA PHE A 22 5.94 5.28 -16.92
C PHE A 22 4.98 5.74 -15.83
N ALA A 23 4.24 6.82 -16.09
CA ALA A 23 3.31 7.38 -15.14
C ALA A 23 1.98 7.84 -15.73
N PRO A 24 0.88 7.71 -14.97
CA PRO A 24 -0.39 8.29 -15.35
C PRO A 24 -0.47 9.82 -15.11
N HIS A 25 0.66 10.45 -14.79
CA HIS A 25 0.75 11.84 -14.35
C HIS A 25 1.94 12.54 -14.98
N PHE A 26 1.93 13.87 -14.96
CA PHE A 26 2.98 14.71 -15.51
C PHE A 26 3.32 15.86 -14.57
N SER A 27 4.49 16.47 -14.82
CA SER A 27 4.84 17.71 -14.16
C SER A 27 3.78 18.79 -14.45
N PRO A 28 3.40 19.62 -13.46
CA PRO A 28 2.52 20.76 -13.68
C PRO A 28 3.08 21.78 -14.67
N ARG A 29 4.41 21.75 -14.86
CA ARG A 29 5.15 22.62 -15.78
C ARG A 29 5.38 21.97 -17.14
N ALA A 30 4.89 20.75 -17.36
CA ALA A 30 5.02 20.08 -18.65
C ALA A 30 4.32 20.91 -19.73
N ARG A 31 5.01 21.12 -20.86
CA ARG A 31 4.53 21.92 -21.98
C ARG A 31 3.17 21.42 -22.49
N ILE A 32 2.92 20.12 -22.43
CA ILE A 32 1.64 19.50 -22.82
C ILE A 32 0.44 20.13 -22.09
N PHE A 33 0.58 20.55 -20.83
CA PHE A 33 -0.53 21.16 -20.08
C PHE A 33 -0.63 22.68 -20.28
N GLN A 34 0.40 23.30 -20.87
CA GLN A 34 0.31 24.68 -21.35
C GLN A 34 -0.42 24.73 -22.69
N GLU A 35 -0.15 23.75 -23.56
CA GLU A 35 -0.75 23.63 -24.90
C GLU A 35 -2.15 23.02 -24.84
N HIS A 36 -2.35 22.04 -23.97
CA HIS A 36 -3.59 21.28 -23.80
C HIS A 36 -4.04 21.28 -22.33
N PRO A 37 -4.47 22.44 -21.80
CA PRO A 37 -4.94 22.57 -20.43
C PRO A 37 -6.13 21.66 -20.09
N GLU A 38 -6.90 21.22 -21.09
CA GLU A 38 -8.05 20.33 -20.97
C GLU A 38 -7.68 18.86 -20.74
N TRP A 39 -6.42 18.47 -20.93
CA TRP A 39 -5.93 17.10 -20.68
C TRP A 39 -5.67 16.81 -19.20
N ARG A 40 -5.92 17.78 -18.31
CA ARG A 40 -5.73 17.62 -16.86
C ARG A 40 -7.00 17.09 -16.21
N MET A 41 -6.84 16.17 -15.27
CA MET A 41 -7.90 15.88 -14.30
C MET A 41 -8.12 17.11 -13.41
N ILE A 42 -9.37 17.45 -13.12
CA ILE A 42 -9.73 18.54 -12.21
C ILE A 42 -10.33 17.94 -10.93
N ASP A 43 -9.82 18.38 -9.79
CA ASP A 43 -10.24 17.94 -8.46
C ASP A 43 -11.49 18.70 -7.98
N VAL A 44 -12.08 18.29 -6.85
CA VAL A 44 -13.31 18.87 -6.30
C VAL A 44 -13.19 20.36 -5.97
N ASN A 45 -11.98 20.81 -5.65
CA ASN A 45 -11.66 22.22 -5.39
C ASN A 45 -11.46 23.05 -6.67
N THR A 46 -11.79 22.49 -7.84
CA THR A 46 -11.66 23.10 -9.17
C THR A 46 -10.22 23.35 -9.66
N MET A 47 -9.22 22.92 -8.90
CA MET A 47 -7.81 22.94 -9.30
C MET A 47 -7.43 21.63 -10.02
N PRO A 48 -6.30 21.58 -10.75
CA PRO A 48 -5.82 20.31 -11.30
C PRO A 48 -5.62 19.26 -10.20
N SER A 49 -5.92 17.99 -10.48
CA SER A 49 -5.74 16.93 -9.49
C SER A 49 -4.27 16.50 -9.40
N GLY A 50 -3.70 16.61 -8.21
CA GLY A 50 -2.37 16.06 -7.89
C GLY A 50 -2.43 14.71 -7.15
N GLY A 51 -3.60 14.06 -7.08
CA GLY A 51 -3.81 12.75 -6.44
C GLY A 51 -3.16 12.58 -5.07
N GLY A 52 -3.33 13.57 -4.19
CA GLY A 52 -2.80 13.57 -2.82
C GLY A 52 -1.44 14.25 -2.64
N TYR A 53 -0.67 14.48 -3.71
CA TYR A 53 0.67 15.12 -3.64
C TYR A 53 0.66 16.64 -3.84
N GLY A 54 -0.50 17.21 -4.15
CA GLY A 54 -0.67 18.61 -4.48
C GLY A 54 -0.38 18.93 -5.95
N TRP A 55 -1.25 19.74 -6.56
CA TRP A 55 -1.22 20.07 -8.00
C TRP A 55 0.00 20.86 -8.46
N HIS A 56 0.72 21.50 -7.53
CA HIS A 56 1.95 22.24 -7.79
C HIS A 56 3.18 21.31 -7.90
N THR A 57 3.04 20.05 -7.45
CA THR A 57 4.07 19.01 -7.55
C THR A 57 3.83 18.15 -8.78
N ILE A 58 2.59 17.70 -8.98
CA ILE A 58 2.24 16.70 -9.98
C ILE A 58 0.78 16.89 -10.42
N ILE A 59 0.47 16.54 -11.67
CA ILE A 59 -0.90 16.59 -12.19
C ILE A 59 -1.25 15.28 -12.89
N SER A 60 -2.39 14.70 -12.52
CA SER A 60 -2.96 13.52 -13.15
C SER A 60 -3.54 13.86 -14.53
N ALA A 61 -3.27 13.01 -15.51
CA ALA A 61 -3.82 13.14 -16.85
C ALA A 61 -5.28 12.63 -16.93
N ASP A 62 -6.13 13.32 -17.69
CA ASP A 62 -7.45 12.81 -18.06
C ASP A 62 -7.30 11.92 -19.30
N TRP A 63 -7.14 10.61 -19.08
CA TRP A 63 -6.98 9.60 -20.13
C TRP A 63 -8.18 9.48 -21.08
N ASN A 64 -9.30 10.17 -20.80
CA ASN A 64 -10.40 10.28 -21.75
C ASN A 64 -10.20 11.37 -22.82
N THR A 65 -9.06 12.06 -22.80
CA THR A 65 -8.68 13.09 -23.77
C THR A 65 -7.62 12.57 -24.74
N GLU A 66 -7.17 13.42 -25.66
CA GLU A 66 -6.18 13.09 -26.71
C GLU A 66 -4.78 12.79 -26.14
N ILE A 67 -4.55 13.05 -24.84
CA ILE A 67 -3.32 12.61 -24.17
C ILE A 67 -3.12 11.09 -24.25
N PHE A 68 -4.21 10.31 -24.32
CA PHE A 68 -4.16 8.87 -24.55
C PHE A 68 -3.40 8.55 -25.85
N ASP A 69 -3.82 9.14 -26.96
CA ASP A 69 -3.24 8.85 -28.28
C ASP A 69 -1.84 9.43 -28.39
N TRP A 70 -1.61 10.60 -27.77
CA TRP A 70 -0.29 11.23 -27.70
C TRP A 70 0.73 10.34 -26.98
N VAL A 71 0.38 9.83 -25.80
CA VAL A 71 1.25 8.90 -25.04
C VAL A 71 1.42 7.59 -25.79
N LEU A 72 0.34 7.04 -26.35
CA LEU A 72 0.40 5.79 -27.11
C LEU A 72 1.37 5.90 -28.29
N ALA A 73 1.32 7.02 -29.02
CA ALA A 73 2.22 7.28 -30.13
C ALA A 73 3.68 7.41 -29.67
N ASP A 74 3.95 8.07 -28.53
CA ASP A 74 5.30 8.19 -28.02
C ASP A 74 5.88 6.84 -27.56
N ILE A 75 5.10 6.05 -26.80
CA ILE A 75 5.55 4.72 -26.36
C ILE A 75 5.77 3.78 -27.55
N LYS A 76 4.87 3.83 -28.55
CA LYS A 76 5.05 3.09 -29.81
C LYS A 76 6.35 3.47 -30.51
N ARG A 77 6.66 4.77 -30.59
CA ARG A 77 7.92 5.26 -31.15
C ARG A 77 9.13 4.72 -30.40
N TRP A 78 9.10 4.71 -29.06
CA TRP A 78 10.20 4.17 -28.26
C TRP A 78 10.40 2.67 -28.47
N LYS A 79 9.30 1.91 -28.59
CA LYS A 79 9.31 0.49 -28.92
C LYS A 79 9.93 0.22 -30.29
N GLU A 80 9.42 0.88 -31.32
CA GLU A 80 9.82 0.66 -32.72
C GLU A 80 11.26 1.11 -32.99
N GLU A 81 11.66 2.27 -32.46
CA GLU A 81 12.97 2.86 -32.79
C GLU A 81 14.11 2.36 -31.88
N GLY A 82 13.83 1.92 -30.65
CA GLY A 82 14.89 1.54 -29.70
C GLY A 82 14.59 0.38 -28.76
N GLY A 83 13.57 -0.43 -29.03
CA GLY A 83 13.42 -1.72 -28.33
C GLY A 83 13.07 -1.58 -26.85
N LEU A 84 11.99 -0.88 -26.53
CA LEU A 84 11.39 -0.90 -25.19
C LEU A 84 10.77 -2.27 -24.91
N ASP A 85 11.23 -3.00 -23.89
CA ASP A 85 10.74 -4.34 -23.56
C ASP A 85 9.81 -4.35 -22.34
N TYR A 86 10.02 -3.40 -21.42
CA TYR A 86 9.35 -3.38 -20.11
C TYR A 86 8.90 -1.98 -19.71
N LEU A 87 7.76 -1.90 -19.02
CA LEU A 87 7.31 -0.69 -18.35
C LEU A 87 7.05 -0.95 -16.86
N PHE A 88 7.67 -0.12 -16.02
CA PHE A 88 7.30 0.04 -14.62
C PHE A 88 6.38 1.24 -14.47
N THR A 89 5.14 1.01 -14.03
CA THR A 89 4.09 2.04 -13.99
C THR A 89 3.90 2.60 -12.59
N ASP A 90 4.05 3.90 -12.40
CA ASP A 90 3.98 4.59 -11.12
C ASP A 90 3.41 6.02 -11.30
N SER A 91 2.46 6.53 -10.52
CA SER A 91 1.73 5.90 -9.44
C SER A 91 0.38 5.41 -9.95
N PHE A 92 0.29 4.12 -10.29
CA PHE A 92 -0.85 3.55 -11.00
C PHE A 92 -2.18 3.74 -10.25
N ALA A 93 -2.18 3.48 -8.95
CA ALA A 93 -3.40 3.54 -8.16
C ALA A 93 -3.83 4.98 -7.84
N ASN A 94 -2.92 5.73 -7.21
CA ASN A 94 -3.21 7.07 -6.71
C ASN A 94 -3.47 8.05 -7.85
N LEU A 95 -2.76 7.95 -8.97
CA LEU A 95 -2.83 8.94 -10.05
C LEU A 95 -3.49 8.40 -11.33
N GLY A 96 -3.67 7.07 -11.44
CA GLY A 96 -4.32 6.44 -12.59
C GLY A 96 -5.73 5.89 -12.30
N LEU A 97 -5.84 4.98 -11.34
CA LEU A 97 -7.07 4.21 -11.08
C LEU A 97 -8.14 5.03 -10.35
N LEU A 98 -7.75 5.72 -9.26
CA LEU A 98 -8.69 6.30 -8.30
C LEU A 98 -9.14 7.73 -8.66
N GLN A 99 -8.50 8.35 -9.65
CA GLN A 99 -8.76 9.74 -10.01
C GLN A 99 -10.09 9.92 -10.74
N GLN A 100 -10.81 10.96 -10.33
CA GLN A 100 -12.10 11.39 -10.90
C GLN A 100 -11.99 12.84 -11.35
N ASN A 101 -12.59 13.16 -12.51
CA ASN A 101 -12.61 14.52 -13.02
C ASN A 101 -13.90 15.21 -12.59
N TYR A 102 -13.82 16.07 -11.57
CA TYR A 102 -14.96 16.79 -11.02
C TYR A 102 -15.52 17.84 -11.99
N ALA A 103 -14.71 18.38 -12.90
CA ALA A 103 -15.18 19.24 -13.99
C ALA A 103 -15.96 18.48 -15.08
N ARG A 104 -16.06 17.15 -14.97
CA ARG A 104 -16.73 16.24 -15.91
C ARG A 104 -17.62 15.24 -15.17
N MET A 105 -18.41 15.70 -14.20
CA MET A 105 -19.39 14.87 -13.47
C MET A 105 -18.73 13.64 -12.80
N MET A 106 -17.57 13.84 -12.18
CA MET A 106 -16.80 12.77 -11.51
C MET A 106 -16.44 11.60 -12.44
N ARG A 107 -16.30 11.85 -13.75
CA ARG A 107 -15.90 10.82 -14.72
C ARG A 107 -14.54 10.24 -14.35
N THR A 108 -14.44 8.92 -14.36
CA THR A 108 -13.18 8.18 -14.13
C THR A 108 -12.35 8.06 -15.41
N SER A 109 -11.04 7.94 -15.26
CA SER A 109 -10.10 7.70 -16.37
C SER A 109 -9.67 6.24 -16.49
N TRP A 110 -10.05 5.39 -15.53
CA TRP A 110 -9.62 4.00 -15.41
C TRP A 110 -9.80 3.19 -16.70
N ARG A 111 -10.99 3.21 -17.30
CA ARG A 111 -11.26 2.39 -18.50
C ARG A 111 -10.32 2.73 -19.66
N ARG A 112 -10.09 4.02 -19.91
CA ARG A 112 -9.19 4.47 -20.98
C ARG A 112 -7.73 4.17 -20.65
N LEU A 113 -7.33 4.35 -19.40
CA LEU A 113 -6.00 3.98 -18.95
C LEU A 113 -5.77 2.45 -19.07
N ALA A 114 -6.75 1.62 -18.74
CA ALA A 114 -6.68 0.17 -18.95
C ALA A 114 -6.58 -0.21 -20.44
N GLN A 115 -7.30 0.51 -21.32
CA GLN A 115 -7.14 0.36 -22.77
C GLN A 115 -5.71 0.70 -23.21
N LEU A 116 -5.10 1.73 -22.63
CA LEU A 116 -3.74 2.16 -22.97
C LEU A 116 -2.73 1.04 -22.66
N TYR A 117 -2.83 0.43 -21.48
CA TYR A 117 -2.01 -0.75 -21.15
C TYR A 117 -2.30 -1.93 -22.07
N GLY A 118 -3.56 -2.14 -22.47
CA GLY A 118 -3.91 -3.14 -23.46
C GLY A 118 -3.20 -2.90 -24.80
N GLU A 119 -3.11 -1.65 -25.25
CA GLU A 119 -2.35 -1.28 -26.45
C GLU A 119 -0.83 -1.47 -26.25
N PHE A 120 -0.29 -1.18 -25.07
CA PHE A 120 1.11 -1.47 -24.73
C PHE A 120 1.42 -2.97 -24.81
N SER A 121 0.53 -3.83 -24.31
CA SER A 121 0.68 -5.28 -24.45
C SER A 121 0.61 -5.72 -25.92
N LYS A 122 -0.34 -5.18 -26.70
CA LYS A 122 -0.49 -5.52 -28.14
C LYS A 122 0.72 -5.13 -28.99
N MET A 123 1.42 -4.04 -28.65
CA MET A 123 2.65 -3.65 -29.36
C MET A 123 3.90 -4.46 -28.94
N GLY A 124 3.75 -5.45 -28.06
CA GLY A 124 4.82 -6.36 -27.67
C GLY A 124 5.73 -5.82 -26.57
N ILE A 125 5.22 -4.96 -25.68
CA ILE A 125 5.84 -4.75 -24.36
C ILE A 125 5.67 -6.05 -23.57
N LYS A 126 6.79 -6.71 -23.24
CA LYS A 126 6.83 -8.08 -22.71
C LYS A 126 6.33 -8.15 -21.27
N ALA A 127 6.57 -7.10 -20.50
CA ALA A 127 6.15 -7.02 -19.11
C ALA A 127 5.69 -5.61 -18.74
N LEU A 128 4.53 -5.55 -18.08
CA LEU A 128 3.99 -4.37 -17.42
C LEU A 128 3.94 -4.68 -15.92
N THR A 129 4.64 -3.91 -15.12
CA THR A 129 4.49 -3.96 -13.66
C THR A 129 3.93 -2.64 -13.17
N PHE A 130 3.20 -2.70 -12.07
CA PHE A 130 2.53 -1.56 -11.49
C PHE A 130 3.07 -1.31 -10.09
N GLU A 131 3.50 -0.08 -9.82
CA GLU A 131 3.63 0.46 -8.48
C GLU A 131 2.29 0.24 -7.78
N GLY A 132 2.34 -0.42 -6.64
CA GLY A 132 1.14 -1.00 -6.07
C GLY A 132 1.04 -2.52 -6.15
N ILE A 133 1.99 -3.22 -6.77
CA ILE A 133 2.09 -4.68 -6.71
C ILE A 133 3.56 -5.01 -6.42
N SER A 134 3.82 -5.63 -5.26
CA SER A 134 5.16 -6.14 -4.96
C SER A 134 5.54 -7.21 -6.00
N PRO A 135 6.84 -7.49 -6.24
CA PRO A 135 7.25 -8.62 -7.07
C PRO A 135 6.73 -9.99 -6.59
N PHE A 136 6.05 -10.05 -5.44
CA PHE A 136 5.39 -11.22 -4.86
C PHE A 136 3.85 -11.19 -4.97
N GLY A 137 3.28 -10.26 -5.75
CA GLY A 137 1.83 -10.19 -5.98
C GLY A 137 1.01 -9.55 -4.85
N ALA A 138 1.66 -8.92 -3.85
CA ALA A 138 0.96 -8.21 -2.78
C ALA A 138 0.65 -6.76 -3.18
N SER A 139 -0.57 -6.29 -2.90
CA SER A 139 -0.96 -4.90 -3.18
C SER A 139 -0.15 -3.89 -2.33
N ARG A 140 0.63 -3.03 -2.99
CA ARG A 140 1.34 -1.84 -2.48
C ARG A 140 0.53 -0.55 -2.71
N PHE A 141 -0.80 -0.56 -2.62
CA PHE A 141 -1.55 0.70 -2.70
C PHE A 141 -1.36 1.48 -1.40
N GLY A 142 -0.57 2.55 -1.46
CA GLY A 142 -0.29 3.39 -0.29
C GLY A 142 -1.53 4.22 0.08
N ILE A 143 -2.10 3.96 1.24
CA ILE A 143 -2.95 4.92 1.94
C ILE A 143 -2.03 6.05 2.41
N ALA A 144 -2.27 7.28 1.94
CA ALA A 144 -1.49 8.46 2.32
C ALA A 144 -2.04 9.08 3.61
N ASP A 145 -1.17 9.54 4.49
CA ASP A 145 -1.54 10.14 5.76
C ASP A 145 -1.75 11.66 5.64
N LEU A 146 -2.99 12.09 5.42
CA LEU A 146 -3.32 13.51 5.20
C LEU A 146 -3.47 14.30 6.50
N ARG A 147 -3.61 13.62 7.65
CA ARG A 147 -3.80 14.11 9.03
C ARG A 147 -4.93 15.15 9.22
N GLY A 148 -5.85 14.84 10.14
CA GLY A 148 -7.07 15.59 10.47
C GLY A 148 -6.94 17.11 10.69
N ASP A 149 -5.82 17.58 11.22
CA ASP A 149 -5.56 19.00 11.49
C ASP A 149 -5.23 19.83 10.24
N LEU A 150 -4.95 19.17 9.11
CA LEU A 150 -4.75 19.78 7.80
C LEU A 150 -5.98 19.63 6.88
N LEU A 151 -7.03 18.93 7.33
CA LEU A 151 -8.26 18.71 6.54
C LEU A 151 -9.13 19.96 6.43
N GLY A 152 -9.18 20.79 7.48
CA GLY A 152 -9.95 22.04 7.49
C GLY A 152 -9.56 23.03 6.39
N PRO A 153 -8.26 23.30 6.16
CA PRO A 153 -7.79 24.11 5.05
C PRO A 153 -7.88 23.44 3.67
N ALA A 154 -7.96 22.11 3.60
CA ALA A 154 -7.90 21.36 2.34
C ALA A 154 -9.26 21.14 1.65
N ALA A 155 -10.38 21.40 2.35
CA ALA A 155 -11.78 21.51 1.86
C ALA A 155 -12.26 20.53 0.75
N GLY A 156 -11.59 19.40 0.53
CA GLY A 156 -11.84 18.59 -0.66
C GLY A 156 -10.94 17.38 -0.89
N ILE A 157 -9.77 17.28 -0.23
CA ILE A 157 -8.92 16.08 -0.33
C ILE A 157 -9.29 15.10 0.78
N VAL A 158 -10.52 14.59 0.76
CA VAL A 158 -10.95 13.53 1.66
C VAL A 158 -11.57 12.43 0.80
N GLY A 159 -10.85 11.33 0.65
CA GLY A 159 -11.29 10.16 -0.09
C GLY A 159 -10.41 8.97 0.24
N GLN A 160 -10.96 7.78 0.05
CA GLN A 160 -10.51 6.37 0.18
C GLN A 160 -9.03 6.03 0.52
N ASN A 161 -8.07 6.92 0.27
CA ASN A 161 -6.65 6.78 0.53
C ASN A 161 -6.13 7.65 1.68
N ASP A 162 -6.97 8.11 2.62
CA ASP A 162 -6.51 8.82 3.82
C ASP A 162 -6.34 7.86 5.00
N LEU A 163 -5.13 7.77 5.57
CA LEU A 163 -4.86 6.92 6.74
C LEU A 163 -5.74 7.31 7.93
N GLY A 164 -6.10 8.59 8.03
CA GLY A 164 -7.00 9.11 9.07
C GLY A 164 -8.34 8.37 9.14
N TRP A 165 -8.89 7.94 8.00
CA TRP A 165 -10.13 7.16 7.96
C TRP A 165 -9.98 5.73 8.46
N TRP A 166 -8.76 5.19 8.40
CA TRP A 166 -8.51 3.79 8.73
C TRP A 166 -8.05 3.59 10.16
N VAL A 167 -7.67 4.65 10.89
CA VAL A 167 -7.14 4.58 12.28
C VAL A 167 -7.97 3.68 13.20
N ASP A 168 -9.29 3.77 13.09
CA ASP A 168 -10.22 3.00 13.92
C ASP A 168 -10.73 1.69 13.28
N ASP A 169 -10.42 1.46 12.00
CA ASP A 169 -10.85 0.32 11.18
C ASP A 169 -9.65 -0.46 10.57
N PHE A 170 -8.50 -0.46 11.24
CA PHE A 170 -7.29 -1.18 10.80
C PHE A 170 -7.48 -2.69 10.65
N ASP A 171 -8.53 -3.27 11.22
CA ASP A 171 -8.92 -4.66 10.98
C ASP A 171 -9.25 -4.92 9.50
N MET A 172 -9.52 -3.89 8.72
CA MET A 172 -9.73 -3.96 7.28
C MET A 172 -8.42 -3.91 6.46
N ALA A 173 -7.25 -3.73 7.09
CA ALA A 173 -5.95 -3.55 6.43
C ALA A 173 -5.31 -4.82 5.83
N TYR A 174 -6.07 -5.89 5.63
CA TYR A 174 -5.54 -7.17 5.16
C TYR A 174 -4.89 -7.06 3.78
N GLY A 175 -3.60 -7.43 3.71
CA GLY A 175 -2.83 -7.39 2.47
C GLY A 175 -2.54 -5.98 1.95
N LEU A 176 -2.77 -4.94 2.75
CA LEU A 176 -2.50 -3.55 2.37
C LEU A 176 -1.13 -3.07 2.88
N CYS A 177 -0.48 -2.23 2.09
CA CYS A 177 0.66 -1.42 2.51
C CYS A 177 0.17 0.00 2.83
N LEU A 178 0.31 0.43 4.07
CA LEU A 178 -0.19 1.70 4.57
C LEU A 178 0.97 2.68 4.71
N GLY A 179 0.85 3.92 4.23
CA GLY A 179 1.85 4.96 4.43
C GLY A 179 1.48 5.86 5.61
N ALA A 180 2.35 5.98 6.61
CA ALA A 180 2.17 6.94 7.71
C ALA A 180 3.17 8.10 7.59
N ALA A 181 2.72 9.32 7.87
CA ALA A 181 3.60 10.47 7.98
C ALA A 181 4.20 10.50 9.41
N PHE A 182 5.13 9.60 9.74
CA PHE A 182 5.62 9.40 11.12
C PHE A 182 6.09 10.68 11.80
N ARG A 183 6.76 11.58 11.07
CA ARG A 183 7.24 12.87 11.61
C ARG A 183 6.12 13.78 12.15
N LYS A 184 4.85 13.46 11.82
CA LYS A 184 3.67 14.22 12.24
C LYS A 184 2.86 13.50 13.33
N ARG A 185 3.29 12.33 13.82
CA ARG A 185 2.56 11.56 14.85
C ARG A 185 3.46 11.27 16.06
N PRO A 186 2.90 11.24 17.29
CA PRO A 186 3.61 10.72 18.45
C PRO A 186 4.00 9.24 18.26
N GLU A 187 5.14 8.84 18.81
CA GLU A 187 5.64 7.46 18.67
C GLU A 187 4.65 6.41 19.20
N ALA A 188 3.93 6.69 20.30
CA ALA A 188 2.94 5.77 20.86
C ALA A 188 1.79 5.48 19.87
N GLU A 189 1.37 6.48 19.10
CA GLU A 189 0.36 6.34 18.06
C GLU A 189 0.88 5.50 16.91
N ILE A 190 2.10 5.76 16.48
CA ILE A 190 2.80 4.99 15.45
C ILE A 190 2.88 3.51 15.83
N ARG A 191 3.38 3.21 17.04
CA ARG A 191 3.45 1.85 17.58
C ARG A 191 2.10 1.12 17.50
N SER A 192 1.02 1.80 17.89
CA SER A 192 -0.35 1.27 17.82
C SER A 192 -0.77 0.96 16.38
N LEU A 193 -0.51 1.86 15.43
CA LEU A 193 -0.83 1.65 14.01
C LEU A 193 -0.04 0.46 13.42
N CYS A 194 1.24 0.33 13.76
CA CYS A 194 2.07 -0.80 13.35
C CYS A 194 1.52 -2.12 13.87
N PHE A 195 1.19 -2.18 15.16
CA PHE A 195 0.62 -3.37 15.80
C PHE A 195 -0.69 -3.78 15.14
N ARG A 196 -1.58 -2.81 14.89
CA ARG A 196 -2.87 -3.02 14.23
C ARG A 196 -2.71 -3.50 12.78
N ALA A 197 -1.78 -2.93 12.03
CA ALA A 197 -1.48 -3.38 10.67
C ALA A 197 -0.99 -4.84 10.66
N ALA A 198 -0.03 -5.18 11.53
CA ALA A 198 0.48 -6.54 11.68
C ALA A 198 -0.63 -7.53 12.07
N ALA A 199 -1.50 -7.17 13.02
CA ALA A 199 -2.65 -7.96 13.41
C ALA A 199 -3.59 -8.31 12.25
N ALA A 200 -3.74 -7.40 11.29
CA ALA A 200 -4.56 -7.59 10.11
C ALA A 200 -3.83 -8.30 8.96
N ARG A 201 -2.54 -8.66 9.09
CA ARG A 201 -1.67 -9.12 7.99
C ARG A 201 -1.47 -8.04 6.91
N GLY A 202 -1.54 -6.77 7.31
CA GLY A 202 -1.08 -5.62 6.55
C GLY A 202 0.34 -5.23 6.96
N TYR A 203 0.85 -4.15 6.38
CA TYR A 203 2.12 -3.57 6.78
C TYR A 203 2.06 -2.05 6.68
N LEU A 204 2.63 -1.35 7.65
CA LEU A 204 2.81 0.10 7.61
C LEU A 204 4.23 0.40 7.12
N MET A 205 4.37 1.16 6.04
CA MET A 205 5.65 1.57 5.47
C MET A 205 6.41 2.39 6.49
N MET A 206 7.60 1.93 6.91
CA MET A 206 8.43 2.53 7.98
C MET A 206 9.61 3.39 7.47
N ASP A 207 9.60 3.76 6.18
CA ASP A 207 10.72 4.41 5.49
C ASP A 207 11.24 5.68 6.21
N SER A 208 10.34 6.42 6.83
CA SER A 208 10.60 7.68 7.51
C SER A 208 10.83 7.54 9.03
N LEU A 209 10.83 6.30 9.55
CA LEU A 209 11.34 5.93 10.89
C LEU A 209 12.81 5.51 10.86
N CYS A 210 13.36 5.21 9.68
CA CYS A 210 14.77 4.85 9.55
C CYS A 210 15.65 6.08 9.84
N GLY A 211 16.38 6.05 10.95
CA GLY A 211 17.24 7.18 11.38
C GLY A 211 18.50 7.31 10.52
N HIS A 212 19.26 6.22 10.42
CA HIS A 212 20.29 6.02 9.39
C HIS A 212 19.70 5.15 8.29
N LEU A 213 20.36 5.08 7.12
CA LEU A 213 19.99 4.13 6.06
C LEU A 213 19.79 2.74 6.70
N TYR A 214 18.52 2.35 6.92
CA TYR A 214 18.04 1.05 7.43
C TYR A 214 17.95 0.78 8.95
N ASP A 215 18.20 1.73 9.86
CA ASP A 215 18.03 1.46 11.31
C ASP A 215 16.59 1.68 11.79
N LEU A 216 15.90 0.59 12.14
CA LEU A 216 14.54 0.62 12.72
C LEU A 216 14.59 0.81 14.25
N PRO A 217 13.59 1.50 14.84
CA PRO A 217 13.40 1.52 16.28
C PRO A 217 13.28 0.10 16.87
N GLU A 218 13.79 -0.10 18.09
CA GLU A 218 13.79 -1.40 18.77
C GLU A 218 12.40 -2.05 18.84
N TRP A 219 11.38 -1.31 19.25
CA TRP A 219 10.01 -1.82 19.30
C TRP A 219 9.48 -2.30 17.94
N ALA A 220 9.94 -1.72 16.83
CA ALA A 220 9.50 -2.10 15.48
C ALA A 220 10.18 -3.40 15.05
N ARG A 221 11.46 -3.57 15.42
CA ARG A 221 12.20 -4.81 15.26
C ARG A 221 11.58 -5.94 16.09
N GLU A 222 11.24 -5.69 17.35
CA GLU A 222 10.56 -6.65 18.22
C GLU A 222 9.22 -7.09 17.64
N LEU A 223 8.40 -6.14 17.20
CA LEU A 223 7.12 -6.42 16.56
C LEU A 223 7.27 -7.29 15.30
N ASN A 224 8.26 -7.00 14.46
CA ASN A 224 8.54 -7.81 13.27
C ASN A 224 8.91 -9.25 13.65
N ILE A 225 9.74 -9.46 14.68
CA ILE A 225 10.09 -10.81 15.15
C ILE A 225 8.85 -11.57 15.66
N ILE A 226 8.01 -10.91 16.45
CA ILE A 226 6.75 -11.48 16.94
C ILE A 226 5.82 -11.82 15.75
N TYR A 227 5.74 -10.93 14.76
CA TYR A 227 4.94 -11.15 13.56
C TYR A 227 5.43 -12.35 12.75
N GLU A 228 6.74 -12.52 12.58
CA GLU A 228 7.32 -13.70 11.90
C GLU A 228 6.99 -15.01 12.63
N LYS A 229 6.99 -15.02 13.98
CA LYS A 229 6.54 -16.17 14.77
C LYS A 229 5.05 -16.47 14.56
N ALA A 230 4.23 -15.43 14.44
CA ALA A 230 2.78 -15.56 14.25
C ALA A 230 2.38 -15.99 12.83
N LEU A 231 3.10 -15.50 11.81
CA LEU A 231 2.74 -15.57 10.40
C LEU A 231 2.39 -16.99 9.89
N PRO A 232 3.10 -18.07 10.25
CA PRO A 232 2.76 -19.43 9.81
C PRO A 232 1.36 -19.89 10.25
N HIS A 233 0.82 -19.33 11.32
CA HIS A 233 -0.49 -19.68 11.88
C HIS A 233 -1.60 -18.71 11.44
N MET A 234 -1.28 -17.67 10.66
CA MET A 234 -2.22 -16.64 10.21
C MET A 234 -3.00 -17.07 8.94
N VAL A 235 -3.80 -18.14 9.06
CA VAL A 235 -4.55 -18.73 7.93
C VAL A 235 -5.98 -18.21 7.84
N GLN A 236 -6.85 -18.53 8.81
CA GLN A 236 -8.25 -18.09 8.83
C GLN A 236 -8.48 -16.97 9.85
N ARG A 237 -9.00 -15.83 9.41
CA ARG A 237 -9.23 -14.64 10.25
C ARG A 237 -10.63 -14.59 10.85
N THR A 238 -10.72 -14.22 12.13
CA THR A 238 -11.95 -13.87 12.84
C THR A 238 -11.73 -12.62 13.69
N LEU A 239 -12.66 -11.67 13.66
CA LEU A 239 -12.65 -10.53 14.58
C LEU A 239 -13.24 -10.95 15.92
N LEU A 240 -12.58 -10.58 17.02
CA LEU A 240 -13.12 -10.81 18.35
C LEU A 240 -14.28 -9.84 18.66
N PRO A 241 -15.19 -10.20 19.58
CA PRO A 241 -16.29 -9.33 20.01
C PRO A 241 -15.82 -7.92 20.39
N ASP A 242 -16.70 -6.94 20.16
CA ASP A 242 -16.45 -5.53 20.46
C ASP A 242 -15.17 -4.95 19.83
N ARG A 243 -14.65 -5.60 18.78
CA ARG A 243 -13.34 -5.27 18.17
C ARG A 243 -12.23 -5.27 19.24
N SER A 244 -12.21 -6.26 20.13
CA SER A 244 -11.19 -6.39 21.16
C SER A 244 -9.87 -6.94 20.63
N GLY A 245 -9.89 -7.60 19.47
CA GLY A 245 -8.71 -8.16 18.84
C GLY A 245 -9.02 -8.90 17.54
N ILE A 246 -7.99 -9.51 16.98
CA ILE A 246 -8.09 -10.37 15.77
C ILE A 246 -7.54 -11.75 16.13
N CYS A 247 -8.34 -12.78 15.91
CA CYS A 247 -7.94 -14.17 16.04
C CYS A 247 -7.68 -14.76 14.65
N TRP A 248 -6.50 -15.34 14.50
CA TRP A 248 -6.14 -16.16 13.36
C TRP A 248 -6.09 -17.61 13.78
N ARG A 249 -6.69 -18.50 13.01
CA ARG A 249 -6.61 -19.95 13.22
C ARG A 249 -5.80 -20.57 12.10
N GLY A 250 -4.77 -21.32 12.46
CA GLY A 250 -4.02 -22.18 11.55
C GLY A 250 -4.09 -23.63 12.03
N ASP A 251 -3.28 -24.48 11.40
CA ASP A 251 -3.18 -25.89 11.80
C ASP A 251 -2.44 -25.98 13.14
N GLY A 252 -3.13 -26.52 14.15
CA GLY A 252 -2.57 -26.79 15.49
C GLY A 252 -2.38 -25.58 16.40
N ALA A 253 -2.57 -24.36 15.92
CA ALA A 253 -2.53 -23.17 16.78
C ALA A 253 -3.44 -22.04 16.30
N SER A 254 -3.93 -21.26 17.26
CA SER A 254 -4.54 -19.96 17.05
C SER A 254 -3.59 -18.86 17.50
N VAL A 255 -3.51 -17.75 16.76
CA VAL A 255 -2.80 -16.54 17.16
C VAL A 255 -3.79 -15.40 17.36
N ILE A 256 -3.72 -14.76 18.52
CA ILE A 256 -4.59 -13.67 18.92
C ILE A 256 -3.77 -12.40 19.07
N TRP A 257 -4.14 -11.38 18.28
CA TRP A 257 -3.65 -10.03 18.43
C TRP A 257 -4.65 -9.23 19.26
N ALA A 258 -4.35 -9.00 20.54
CA ALA A 258 -5.24 -8.30 21.46
C ALA A 258 -5.09 -6.79 21.29
N LEU A 259 -6.08 -6.14 20.67
CA LEU A 259 -6.12 -4.68 20.50
C LEU A 259 -6.59 -3.96 21.77
N ARG A 260 -7.38 -4.66 22.60
CA ARG A 260 -7.87 -4.25 23.91
C ARG A 260 -7.76 -5.43 24.86
N ALA A 261 -7.77 -5.15 26.16
CA ALA A 261 -7.83 -6.20 27.16
C ALA A 261 -9.12 -7.01 26.97
N THR A 262 -9.02 -8.33 26.97
CA THR A 262 -10.15 -9.22 26.66
C THR A 262 -9.89 -10.60 27.24
N ASP A 263 -10.96 -11.32 27.57
CA ASP A 263 -10.87 -12.72 28.00
C ASP A 263 -11.20 -13.63 26.82
N VAL A 264 -10.47 -14.73 26.69
CA VAL A 264 -10.74 -15.78 25.70
C VAL A 264 -10.88 -17.13 26.39
N GLU A 265 -11.79 -17.96 25.87
CA GLU A 265 -11.89 -19.36 26.28
C GLU A 265 -10.73 -20.16 25.66
N VAL A 266 -10.19 -21.09 26.45
CA VAL A 266 -9.05 -21.93 26.10
C VAL A 266 -9.46 -23.38 26.32
N ASP A 267 -9.26 -24.21 25.30
CA ASP A 267 -9.60 -25.63 25.38
C ASP A 267 -8.73 -26.34 26.44
N ASP A 268 -9.31 -27.37 27.09
CA ASP A 268 -8.61 -28.16 28.09
C ASP A 268 -7.33 -28.78 27.51
N GLY A 269 -6.18 -28.50 28.16
CA GLY A 269 -4.87 -28.98 27.73
C GLY A 269 -4.20 -28.15 26.63
N ALA A 270 -4.81 -27.07 26.17
CA ALA A 270 -4.15 -26.12 25.28
C ALA A 270 -3.08 -25.31 26.03
N GLN A 271 -1.98 -25.01 25.34
CA GLN A 271 -0.90 -24.16 25.86
C GLN A 271 -1.10 -22.72 25.38
N VAL A 272 -1.14 -21.77 26.30
CA VAL A 272 -1.19 -20.34 25.97
C VAL A 272 0.19 -19.71 26.17
N LEU A 273 0.68 -19.03 25.13
CA LEU A 273 1.96 -18.34 25.12
C LEU A 273 1.74 -16.87 24.75
N GLU A 274 2.25 -15.93 25.54
CA GLU A 274 2.49 -14.57 25.06
C GLU A 274 3.76 -14.58 24.21
N LEU A 275 3.65 -14.17 22.95
CA LEU A 275 4.78 -14.13 22.04
C LEU A 275 5.64 -12.90 22.32
N GLY A 276 6.90 -13.14 22.67
CA GLY A 276 7.92 -12.09 22.82
C GLY A 276 8.93 -12.10 21.66
N ALA A 277 9.74 -11.06 21.56
CA ALA A 277 10.81 -11.01 20.56
C ALA A 277 11.94 -11.99 20.88
N GLU A 278 12.37 -12.05 22.15
CA GLU A 278 13.40 -12.99 22.62
C GLU A 278 12.75 -14.31 23.03
N ASP A 279 11.97 -14.29 24.11
CA ASP A 279 11.34 -15.47 24.67
C ASP A 279 9.81 -15.37 24.66
N ASP A 280 9.16 -16.52 24.51
CA ASP A 280 7.72 -16.64 24.69
C ASP A 280 7.42 -16.91 26.17
N THR A 281 6.39 -16.27 26.72
CA THR A 281 6.01 -16.43 28.13
C THR A 281 4.76 -17.29 28.24
N ALA A 282 4.84 -18.40 28.98
CA ALA A 282 3.67 -19.23 29.24
C ALA A 282 2.66 -18.49 30.13
N ILE A 283 1.40 -18.51 29.72
CA ILE A 283 0.28 -17.91 30.46
C ILE A 283 -0.62 -19.03 30.95
N GLU A 284 -0.85 -19.07 32.26
CA GLU A 284 -1.75 -20.05 32.86
C GLU A 284 -3.21 -19.59 32.72
N PRO A 285 -4.09 -20.38 32.08
CA PRO A 285 -5.51 -20.11 32.11
C PRO A 285 -6.06 -20.16 33.55
N SER A 286 -7.12 -19.39 33.80
CA SER A 286 -7.88 -19.48 35.03
C SER A 286 -8.55 -20.85 35.17
N ALA A 287 -8.96 -21.19 36.40
CA ALA A 287 -9.64 -22.45 36.70
C ALA A 287 -10.97 -22.66 35.92
N SER A 288 -11.54 -21.61 35.33
CA SER A 288 -12.72 -21.71 34.47
C SER A 288 -12.39 -21.87 32.98
N GLY A 289 -11.14 -22.13 32.60
CA GLY A 289 -10.72 -22.26 31.20
C GLY A 289 -10.55 -20.93 30.46
N LYS A 290 -10.59 -19.79 31.17
CA LYS A 290 -10.44 -18.46 30.57
C LYS A 290 -9.03 -17.93 30.72
N CYS A 291 -8.50 -17.28 29.69
CA CYS A 291 -7.24 -16.55 29.75
C CYS A 291 -7.49 -15.05 29.51
N SER A 292 -7.00 -14.22 30.43
CA SER A 292 -7.07 -12.76 30.30
C SER A 292 -5.89 -12.23 29.50
N LEU A 293 -6.18 -11.60 28.36
CA LEU A 293 -5.21 -11.07 27.42
C LEU A 293 -5.04 -9.57 27.63
N GLN A 294 -3.79 -9.09 27.61
CA GLN A 294 -3.50 -7.65 27.73
C GLN A 294 -3.57 -6.96 26.36
N ALA A 295 -3.96 -5.68 26.36
CA ALA A 295 -3.96 -4.86 25.15
C ALA A 295 -2.54 -4.66 24.61
N GLY A 296 -2.39 -4.69 23.28
CA GLY A 296 -1.12 -4.48 22.59
C GLY A 296 -0.17 -5.68 22.63
N ARG A 297 -0.67 -6.88 22.94
CA ARG A 297 0.10 -8.12 23.04
C ARG A 297 -0.41 -9.19 22.06
N VAL A 298 0.48 -10.11 21.71
CA VAL A 298 0.18 -11.22 20.79
C VAL A 298 0.28 -12.52 21.57
N TYR A 299 -0.73 -13.37 21.42
CA TYR A 299 -0.82 -14.65 22.11
C TYR A 299 -0.94 -15.79 21.10
N MET A 300 -0.27 -16.90 21.35
CA MET A 300 -0.44 -18.16 20.64
C MET A 300 -1.11 -19.17 21.56
N ILE A 301 -2.20 -19.77 21.10
CA ILE A 301 -2.89 -20.88 21.77
C ILE A 301 -2.62 -22.13 20.92
N ARG A 302 -1.82 -23.06 21.45
CA ARG A 302 -1.55 -24.34 20.81
C ARG A 302 -2.59 -25.35 21.24
N HIS A 303 -3.29 -25.93 20.28
CA HIS A 303 -4.39 -26.86 20.54
C HIS A 303 -3.86 -28.26 20.79
N PRO A 304 -4.43 -29.02 21.74
CA PRO A 304 -3.99 -30.38 22.01
C PRO A 304 -4.34 -31.32 20.83
N GLY A 305 -3.39 -32.16 20.43
CA GLY A 305 -3.65 -33.29 19.53
C GLY A 305 -3.61 -33.00 18.02
N VAL A 306 -2.91 -31.94 17.61
CA VAL A 306 -2.54 -31.67 16.20
C VAL A 306 -1.04 -31.83 16.00
#